data_AF-A0A7C3CK06-F1
#
_entry.id   AF-A0A7C3CK06-F1
#
_cell.length_a   1.000
_cell.length_b   1.000
_cell.length_c   1.000
_cell.angle_alpha   90.00
_cell.angle_beta   90.00
_cell.angle_gamma   90.00
#
_symmetry.space_group_name_H-M   'P 1'
#
loop_
_entity.id
_entity.type
_entity.pdbx_description
1 polymer ?
#
loop_
_entity_poly.entity_id
_entity_poly.type
_entity_poly.pdbx_seq_one_letter_code
_entity_poly.pdbx_strand_id
1 'polypeptide(L)'
;MSETLSPEMLAEQARKAYGEEAFEQAAQQFAAAAEAFLASGRPLDAAEMRNNSSVAWVQAGRPQEALEAAEGTPEIFAEAGDVRRAGLAWGNLGSALEGLKRWQEAAEAYAQAAVLLEEAGDREARVAVLQALSAVQLRLNEPMDALIAMQQAVDEQPRSLKRGLLKRLLKMPFRLLGGG
;
A
#
# COMPACT_ATOMS: atom_id res chain seq x y z
N MET A 1 -8.48 5.27 -42.23
CA MET A 1 -9.48 5.14 -41.15
C MET A 1 -8.83 4.28 -40.09
N SER A 2 -8.53 4.83 -38.90
CA SER A 2 -8.03 4.02 -37.79
C SER A 2 -9.19 3.16 -37.29
N GLU A 3 -9.05 1.84 -37.39
CA GLU A 3 -10.01 0.88 -36.86
C GLU A 3 -10.01 1.04 -35.33
N THR A 4 -11.06 1.66 -34.78
CA THR A 4 -11.24 1.75 -33.32
C THR A 4 -11.53 0.34 -32.83
N LEU A 5 -10.58 -0.23 -32.10
CA LEU A 5 -10.70 -1.53 -31.47
C LEU A 5 -11.91 -1.56 -30.53
N SER A 6 -12.58 -2.72 -30.43
CA SER A 6 -13.65 -2.89 -29.44
C SER A 6 -13.08 -2.85 -28.01
N PRO A 7 -13.90 -2.53 -26.99
CA PRO A 7 -13.48 -2.60 -25.59
C PRO A 7 -12.87 -3.95 -25.20
N GLU A 8 -13.42 -5.06 -25.72
CA GLU A 8 -12.93 -6.42 -25.47
C GLU A 8 -11.55 -6.65 -26.09
N MET A 9 -11.32 -6.15 -27.30
CA MET A 9 -10.00 -6.26 -27.95
C MET A 9 -8.94 -5.45 -27.20
N LEU A 10 -9.29 -4.26 -26.70
CA LEU A 10 -8.39 -3.46 -25.87
C LEU A 10 -8.05 -4.19 -24.55
N ALA A 11 -9.06 -4.76 -23.89
CA ALA A 11 -8.86 -5.55 -22.68
C ALA A 11 -7.99 -6.80 -22.91
N GLU A 12 -8.15 -7.46 -24.07
CA GLU A 12 -7.33 -8.62 -24.42
C GLU A 12 -5.88 -8.25 -24.72
N GLN A 13 -5.65 -7.15 -25.43
CA GLN A 13 -4.31 -6.62 -25.63
C GLN A 13 -3.64 -6.26 -24.30
N ALA A 14 -4.39 -5.63 -23.39
CA ALA A 14 -3.92 -5.31 -22.05
C ALA A 14 -3.52 -6.57 -21.25
N ARG A 15 -4.35 -7.63 -21.28
CA ARG A 15 -4.02 -8.92 -20.67
C ARG A 15 -2.77 -9.56 -21.27
N LYS A 16 -2.61 -9.49 -22.59
CA LYS A 16 -1.42 -9.97 -23.27
C LYS A 16 -0.18 -9.21 -22.83
N ALA A 17 -0.22 -7.87 -22.85
CA ALA A 17 0.88 -7.03 -22.39
C ALA A 17 1.22 -7.30 -20.92
N TYR A 18 0.21 -7.54 -20.07
CA TYR A 18 0.42 -7.91 -18.67
C TYR A 18 1.15 -9.25 -18.55
N GLY A 19 0.77 -10.26 -19.34
CA GLY A 19 1.44 -11.57 -19.37
C GLY A 19 2.87 -11.51 -19.94
N GLU A 20 3.18 -10.49 -20.74
CA GLU A 20 4.54 -10.18 -21.21
C GLU A 20 5.32 -9.29 -20.23
N GLU A 21 4.79 -9.07 -19.03
CA GLU A 21 5.36 -8.19 -17.98
C GLU A 21 5.54 -6.72 -18.42
N ALA A 22 4.90 -6.31 -19.52
CA ALA A 22 4.85 -4.93 -19.99
C ALA A 22 3.82 -4.14 -19.18
N PHE A 23 4.03 -4.05 -17.86
CA PHE A 23 3.03 -3.59 -16.90
C PHE A 23 2.53 -2.16 -17.14
N GLU A 24 3.42 -1.22 -17.49
CA GLU A 24 2.98 0.14 -17.80
C GLU A 24 2.09 0.21 -19.04
N GLN A 25 2.43 -0.57 -20.07
CA GLN A 25 1.64 -0.66 -21.29
C GLN A 25 0.29 -1.33 -21.00
N ALA A 26 0.30 -2.43 -20.24
CA ALA A 26 -0.91 -3.12 -19.83
C ALA A 26 -1.84 -2.17 -19.04
N ALA A 27 -1.30 -1.40 -18.11
CA ALA A 27 -2.07 -0.46 -17.30
C ALA A 27 -2.76 0.61 -18.16
N GLN A 28 -2.03 1.18 -19.13
CA GLN A 28 -2.59 2.15 -20.09
C GLN A 28 -3.67 1.53 -20.98
N GLN A 29 -3.45 0.30 -21.46
CA GLN A 29 -4.42 -0.39 -22.30
C GLN A 29 -5.68 -0.79 -21.52
N PHE A 30 -5.55 -1.20 -20.26
CA PHE A 30 -6.68 -1.41 -19.37
C PHE A 30 -7.46 -0.11 -19.13
N ALA A 31 -6.78 1.02 -18.91
CA ALA A 31 -7.45 2.32 -18.78
C ALA A 31 -8.23 2.70 -20.06
N ALA A 32 -7.64 2.51 -21.24
CA ALA A 32 -8.33 2.73 -22.51
C ALA A 32 -9.54 1.81 -22.70
N ALA A 33 -9.42 0.53 -22.30
CA ALA A 33 -10.55 -0.41 -22.32
C ALA A 33 -11.66 0.06 -21.35
N ALA A 34 -11.30 0.57 -20.17
CA ALA A 34 -12.26 1.10 -19.21
C ALA A 34 -13.06 2.27 -19.78
N GLU A 35 -12.40 3.23 -20.43
CA GLU A 35 -13.07 4.35 -21.11
C GLU A 35 -14.03 3.87 -22.18
N ALA A 36 -13.65 2.86 -22.97
CA ALA A 36 -14.47 2.29 -24.03
C ALA A 36 -15.69 1.52 -23.47
N PHE A 37 -15.54 0.78 -22.37
CA PHE A 37 -16.68 0.16 -21.67
C PHE A 37 -17.62 1.22 -21.08
N LEU A 38 -17.09 2.28 -20.49
CA LEU A 38 -17.91 3.35 -19.94
C LEU A 38 -18.70 4.07 -21.04
N ALA A 39 -18.06 4.38 -22.17
CA ALA A 39 -18.70 5.00 -23.34
C ALA A 39 -19.80 4.12 -23.97
N SER A 40 -19.73 2.80 -23.77
CA SER A 40 -20.77 1.84 -24.21
C SER A 40 -21.83 1.54 -23.14
N GLY A 41 -21.85 2.28 -22.03
CA GLY A 41 -22.86 2.12 -20.98
C GLY A 41 -22.65 0.89 -20.11
N ARG A 42 -21.40 0.41 -19.99
CA ARG A 42 -21.02 -0.78 -19.22
C ARG A 42 -20.11 -0.42 -18.04
N PRO A 43 -20.64 0.24 -16.99
CA PRO A 43 -19.84 0.76 -15.89
C PRO A 43 -19.15 -0.32 -15.05
N LEU A 44 -19.74 -1.52 -14.93
CA LEU A 44 -19.12 -2.63 -14.19
C LEU A 44 -17.89 -3.18 -14.90
N ASP A 45 -17.94 -3.30 -16.23
CA ASP A 45 -16.78 -3.71 -17.03
C ASP A 45 -15.70 -2.62 -17.01
N ALA A 46 -16.11 -1.33 -17.03
CA ALA A 46 -15.18 -0.22 -16.90
C ALA A 46 -14.46 -0.24 -15.54
N ALA A 47 -15.19 -0.45 -14.44
CA ALA A 47 -14.60 -0.58 -13.10
C ALA A 47 -13.66 -1.79 -12.98
N GLU A 48 -13.99 -2.91 -13.65
CA GLU A 48 -13.12 -4.09 -13.70
C GLU A 48 -11.80 -3.77 -14.41
N MET A 49 -11.86 -3.07 -15.56
CA MET A 49 -10.67 -2.67 -16.28
C MET A 49 -9.84 -1.65 -15.50
N ARG A 50 -10.48 -0.72 -14.78
CA ARG A 50 -9.79 0.20 -13.86
C ARG A 50 -9.05 -0.54 -12.75
N ASN A 51 -9.63 -1.58 -12.16
CA ASN A 51 -8.95 -2.43 -11.19
C ASN A 51 -7.77 -3.19 -11.79
N ASN A 52 -7.91 -3.72 -13.00
CA ASN A 52 -6.79 -4.39 -13.69
C ASN A 52 -5.66 -3.39 -14.02
N SER A 53 -6.01 -2.15 -14.38
CA SER A 53 -5.05 -1.05 -14.56
C SER A 53 -4.30 -0.75 -13.26
N SER A 54 -5.02 -0.71 -12.12
CA SER A 54 -4.43 -0.53 -10.80
C SER A 54 -3.39 -1.61 -10.47
N VAL A 55 -3.75 -2.88 -10.65
CA VAL A 55 -2.83 -4.01 -10.43
C VAL A 55 -1.59 -3.88 -11.32
N ALA A 56 -1.75 -3.55 -12.60
CA ALA A 56 -0.64 -3.34 -13.50
C ALA A 56 0.26 -2.17 -13.07
N TRP A 57 -0.30 -1.07 -12.56
CA TRP A 57 0.48 0.04 -12.01
C TRP A 57 1.25 -0.33 -10.75
N VAL A 58 0.69 -1.14 -9.84
CA VAL A 58 1.43 -1.69 -8.69
C VAL A 58 2.64 -2.49 -9.17
N GLN A 59 2.45 -3.39 -10.14
CA GLN A 59 3.52 -4.21 -10.70
C GLN A 59 4.60 -3.38 -11.41
N ALA A 60 4.22 -2.24 -11.99
CA ALA A 60 5.15 -1.28 -12.57
C ALA A 60 5.89 -0.41 -11.54
N GLY A 61 5.59 -0.53 -10.24
CA GLY A 61 6.18 0.32 -9.20
C GLY A 61 5.64 1.76 -9.21
N ARG A 62 4.40 1.94 -9.69
CA ARG A 62 3.70 3.23 -9.88
C ARG A 62 2.48 3.32 -8.97
N PRO A 63 2.64 3.34 -7.63
CA PRO A 63 1.52 3.15 -6.70
C PRO A 63 0.57 4.34 -6.64
N GLN A 64 0.99 5.54 -7.04
CA GLN A 64 0.10 6.71 -7.13
C GLN A 64 -0.92 6.54 -8.26
N GLU A 65 -0.49 6.06 -9.42
CA GLU A 65 -1.37 5.79 -10.56
C GLU A 65 -2.21 4.55 -10.33
N ALA A 66 -1.71 3.58 -9.56
CA ALA A 66 -2.51 2.47 -9.09
C ALA A 66 -3.68 2.92 -8.21
N LEU A 67 -3.43 3.89 -7.32
CA LEU A 67 -4.46 4.47 -6.45
C LEU A 67 -5.53 5.18 -7.29
N GLU A 68 -5.13 6.07 -8.20
CA GLU A 68 -6.05 6.80 -9.08
C GLU A 68 -6.90 5.84 -9.95
N ALA A 69 -6.31 4.73 -10.40
CA ALA A 69 -7.03 3.72 -11.15
C ALA A 69 -8.09 3.01 -10.29
N ALA A 70 -7.77 2.62 -9.05
CA ALA A 70 -8.68 1.89 -8.15
C ALA A 70 -9.72 2.79 -7.44
N GLU A 71 -9.49 4.09 -7.32
CA GLU A 71 -10.39 5.01 -6.61
C GLU A 71 -11.83 4.98 -7.17
N GLY A 72 -12.81 4.78 -6.28
CA GLY A 72 -14.23 4.76 -6.64
C GLY A 72 -14.72 3.46 -7.30
N THR A 73 -13.84 2.51 -7.62
CA THR A 73 -14.27 1.21 -8.17
C THR A 73 -14.97 0.31 -7.14
N PRO A 74 -14.60 0.31 -5.83
CA PRO A 74 -15.32 -0.49 -4.85
C PRO A 74 -16.80 -0.08 -4.71
N GLU A 75 -17.07 1.23 -4.74
CA GLU A 75 -18.42 1.79 -4.65
C GLU A 75 -19.27 1.39 -5.85
N ILE A 76 -18.71 1.42 -7.07
CA ILE A 76 -19.42 1.00 -8.29
C ILE A 76 -19.90 -0.46 -8.18
N PHE A 77 -19.05 -1.36 -7.67
CA PHE A 77 -19.44 -2.76 -7.48
C PHE A 77 -20.44 -2.93 -6.33
N ALA A 78 -20.26 -2.20 -5.24
CA ALA A 78 -21.18 -2.25 -4.10
C ALA A 78 -22.59 -1.76 -4.46
N GLU A 79 -22.71 -0.66 -5.20
CA GLU A 79 -23.98 -0.11 -5.69
C GLU A 79 -24.73 -1.08 -6.62
N ALA A 80 -23.99 -1.91 -7.36
CA ALA A 80 -24.55 -2.96 -8.20
C ALA A 80 -24.84 -4.27 -7.44
N GLY A 81 -24.51 -4.35 -6.15
CA GLY A 81 -24.67 -5.55 -5.34
C GLY A 81 -23.65 -6.66 -5.63
N ASP A 82 -22.57 -6.37 -6.37
CA ASP A 82 -21.46 -7.32 -6.60
C ASP A 82 -20.46 -7.25 -5.44
N VAL A 83 -20.87 -7.84 -4.31
CA VAL A 83 -20.10 -7.85 -3.06
C VAL A 83 -18.69 -8.44 -3.26
N ARG A 84 -18.56 -9.47 -4.10
CA ARG A 84 -17.29 -10.11 -4.38
C ARG A 84 -16.32 -9.15 -5.07
N ARG A 85 -16.76 -8.49 -6.16
CA ARG A 85 -15.90 -7.53 -6.88
C ARG A 85 -15.62 -6.29 -6.06
N ALA A 86 -16.55 -5.85 -5.21
CA ALA A 86 -16.30 -4.77 -4.25
C ALA A 86 -15.15 -5.15 -3.28
N GLY A 87 -15.18 -6.37 -2.74
CA GLY A 87 -14.10 -6.87 -1.87
C GLY A 87 -12.73 -6.92 -2.57
N LEU A 88 -12.67 -7.41 -3.81
CA LEU A 88 -11.44 -7.41 -4.60
C LEU A 88 -10.94 -5.99 -4.90
N ALA A 89 -11.84 -5.06 -5.20
CA ALA A 89 -11.52 -3.65 -5.44
C ALA A 89 -10.90 -2.98 -4.21
N TRP A 90 -11.48 -3.21 -3.02
CA TRP A 90 -10.90 -2.74 -1.76
C TRP A 90 -9.49 -3.31 -1.51
N GLY A 91 -9.27 -4.58 -1.86
CA GLY A 91 -7.94 -5.19 -1.77
C GLY A 91 -6.91 -4.52 -2.69
N ASN A 92 -7.30 -4.19 -3.93
CA ASN A 92 -6.43 -3.46 -4.86
C ASN A 92 -6.12 -2.04 -4.38
N LEU A 93 -7.12 -1.35 -3.84
CA LEU A 93 -6.93 -0.03 -3.21
C LEU A 93 -5.93 -0.11 -2.04
N GLY A 94 -6.07 -1.14 -1.20
CA GLY A 94 -5.12 -1.44 -0.12
C GLY A 94 -3.70 -1.64 -0.64
N SER A 95 -3.53 -2.35 -1.75
CA SER A 95 -2.22 -2.59 -2.37
C SER A 95 -1.57 -1.31 -2.92
N ALA A 96 -2.36 -0.42 -3.53
CA ALA A 96 -1.86 0.87 -3.97
C ALA A 96 -1.42 1.76 -2.79
N LEU A 97 -2.24 1.81 -1.73
CA LEU A 97 -1.93 2.54 -0.50
C LEU A 97 -0.69 1.97 0.21
N GLU A 98 -0.53 0.65 0.22
CA GLU A 98 0.65 -0.03 0.74
C GLU A 98 1.91 0.39 -0.02
N GLY A 99 1.86 0.42 -1.36
CA GLY A 99 2.96 0.90 -2.20
C GLY A 99 3.33 2.37 -1.93
N LEU A 100 2.34 3.20 -1.56
CA LEU A 100 2.55 4.58 -1.11
C LEU A 100 3.01 4.71 0.35
N LYS A 101 3.15 3.59 1.07
CA LYS A 101 3.47 3.54 2.51
C LYS A 101 2.43 4.25 3.39
N ARG A 102 1.19 4.37 2.91
CA ARG A 102 0.03 4.88 3.65
C ARG A 102 -0.56 3.74 4.48
N TRP A 103 0.24 3.25 5.42
CA TRP A 103 0.02 1.97 6.09
C TRP A 103 -1.31 1.86 6.84
N GLN A 104 -1.75 2.91 7.55
CA GLN A 104 -3.05 2.90 8.22
C GLN A 104 -4.19 2.74 7.22
N GLU A 105 -4.18 3.52 6.14
CA GLU A 105 -5.24 3.50 5.13
C GLU A 105 -5.24 2.18 4.35
N ALA A 106 -4.06 1.61 4.07
CA ALA A 106 -3.94 0.29 3.48
C ALA A 106 -4.55 -0.79 4.39
N ALA A 107 -4.30 -0.72 5.71
CA ALA A 107 -4.88 -1.65 6.67
C ALA A 107 -6.41 -1.54 6.74
N GLU A 108 -6.96 -0.33 6.71
CA GLU A 108 -8.40 -0.11 6.64
C GLU A 108 -9.01 -0.70 5.36
N ALA A 109 -8.40 -0.44 4.20
CA ALA A 109 -8.85 -0.98 2.93
C ALA A 109 -8.81 -2.52 2.89
N TYR A 110 -7.72 -3.14 3.36
CA TYR A 110 -7.62 -4.60 3.45
C TYR A 110 -8.61 -5.22 4.44
N ALA A 111 -8.89 -4.55 5.57
CA ALA A 111 -9.90 -5.01 6.51
C ALA A 111 -11.29 -5.00 5.87
N GLN A 112 -11.62 -3.93 5.13
CA GLN A 112 -12.88 -3.83 4.40
C GLN A 112 -13.01 -4.90 3.31
N ALA A 113 -11.92 -5.17 2.58
CA ALA A 113 -11.85 -6.27 1.62
C ALA A 113 -12.12 -7.62 2.29
N ALA A 114 -11.52 -7.90 3.45
CA ALA A 114 -11.67 -9.17 4.14
C ALA A 114 -13.12 -9.44 4.59
N VAL A 115 -13.84 -8.40 5.04
CA VAL A 115 -15.26 -8.49 5.41
C VAL A 115 -16.11 -8.84 4.19
N LEU A 116 -15.96 -8.09 3.09
CA LEU A 116 -16.76 -8.31 1.87
C LEU A 116 -16.47 -9.67 1.22
N LEU A 117 -15.21 -10.11 1.23
CA LEU A 117 -14.84 -11.42 0.69
C LEU A 117 -15.33 -12.58 1.56
N GLU A 118 -15.51 -12.36 2.87
CA GLU A 118 -16.20 -13.30 3.75
C GLU A 118 -17.69 -13.41 3.40
N GLU A 119 -18.37 -12.28 3.26
CA GLU A 119 -19.78 -12.21 2.85
C GLU A 119 -20.02 -12.86 1.48
N ALA A 120 -19.09 -12.66 0.54
CA ALA A 120 -19.13 -13.28 -0.78
C ALA A 120 -18.74 -14.77 -0.79
N GLY A 121 -18.23 -15.31 0.31
CA GLY A 121 -17.73 -16.69 0.39
C GLY A 121 -16.43 -16.95 -0.39
N ASP A 122 -15.71 -15.90 -0.83
CA ASP A 122 -14.43 -16.02 -1.53
C ASP A 122 -13.28 -16.20 -0.54
N ARG A 123 -13.14 -17.44 -0.06
CA ARG A 123 -12.15 -17.80 0.95
C ARG A 123 -10.71 -17.55 0.50
N GLU A 124 -10.40 -17.79 -0.77
CA GLU A 124 -9.03 -17.68 -1.29
C GLU A 124 -8.59 -16.21 -1.29
N ALA A 125 -9.40 -15.33 -1.89
CA ALA A 125 -9.11 -13.91 -1.90
C ALA A 125 -9.08 -13.34 -0.47
N ARG A 126 -10.00 -13.79 0.40
CA ARG A 126 -10.01 -13.37 1.82
C ARG A 126 -8.70 -13.69 2.53
N VAL A 127 -8.14 -14.88 2.31
CA VAL A 127 -6.86 -15.26 2.91
C VAL A 127 -5.73 -14.36 2.41
N ALA A 128 -5.69 -14.06 1.10
CA ALA A 128 -4.67 -13.19 0.53
C ALA A 128 -4.72 -11.77 1.15
N VAL A 129 -5.90 -11.16 1.26
CA VAL A 129 -6.02 -9.82 1.87
C VAL A 129 -5.71 -9.82 3.37
N LEU A 130 -6.03 -10.90 4.10
CA LEU A 130 -5.66 -11.02 5.51
C LEU A 130 -4.14 -11.16 5.72
N GLN A 131 -3.45 -11.83 4.79
CA GLN A 131 -1.98 -11.89 4.80
C GLN A 131 -1.37 -10.51 4.55
N ALA A 132 -1.89 -9.76 3.56
CA ALA A 132 -1.46 -8.39 3.29
C ALA A 132 -1.73 -7.46 4.49
N LEU A 133 -2.93 -7.52 5.07
CA LEU A 133 -3.27 -6.79 6.29
C LEU A 133 -2.30 -7.07 7.44
N SER A 134 -1.96 -8.34 7.66
CA SER A 134 -1.02 -8.75 8.70
C SER A 134 0.38 -8.16 8.45
N ALA A 135 0.85 -8.17 7.20
CA ALA A 135 2.14 -7.58 6.84
C ALA A 135 2.16 -6.06 7.09
N VAL A 136 1.10 -5.35 6.71
CA VAL A 136 0.95 -3.91 6.95
C VAL A 136 0.90 -3.60 8.45
N GLN A 137 0.18 -4.39 9.25
CA GLN A 137 0.11 -4.22 10.70
C GLN A 137 1.47 -4.40 11.39
N LEU A 138 2.31 -5.33 10.91
CA LEU A 138 3.68 -5.47 11.42
C LEU A 138 4.51 -4.22 11.12
N ARG A 139 4.42 -3.65 9.91
CA ARG A 139 5.09 -2.39 9.55
C ARG A 139 4.65 -1.21 10.41
N LEU A 140 3.38 -1.17 10.80
CA LEU A 140 2.85 -0.14 11.69
C LEU A 140 3.42 -0.22 13.11
N ASN A 141 3.74 -1.42 13.58
CA ASN A 141 4.25 -1.64 14.93
C ASN A 141 5.78 -1.51 15.01
N GLU A 142 6.51 -1.74 13.92
CA GLU A 142 7.99 -1.62 13.88
C GLU A 142 8.55 -0.30 14.47
N PRO A 143 8.01 0.90 14.15
CA PRO A 143 8.47 2.15 14.76
C PRO A 143 8.23 2.21 16.28
N MET A 144 7.13 1.64 16.76
CA MET A 144 6.82 1.60 18.19
C MET A 144 7.77 0.67 18.94
N ASP A 145 8.05 -0.50 18.37
CA ASP A 145 9.02 -1.45 18.92
C ASP A 145 10.42 -0.86 18.96
N ALA A 146 10.83 -0.15 17.90
CA ALA A 146 12.11 0.56 17.85
C ALA A 146 12.21 1.64 18.93
N LEU A 147 11.15 2.42 19.15
CA LEU A 147 11.11 3.44 20.21
C LEU A 147 11.19 2.83 21.61
N ILE A 148 10.46 1.74 21.87
CA ILE A 148 10.52 1.01 23.15
C ILE A 148 11.94 0.48 23.39
N ALA A 149 12.56 -0.13 22.38
CA ALA A 149 13.94 -0.62 22.47
C ALA A 149 14.95 0.52 22.73
N MET A 150 14.79 1.67 22.07
CA MET A 150 15.62 2.85 22.32
C MET A 150 15.44 3.38 23.74
N GLN A 151 14.20 3.44 24.26
CA GLN A 151 13.92 3.90 25.61
C GLN A 151 14.55 2.96 26.66
N GLN A 152 14.43 1.65 26.48
CA GLN A 152 15.07 0.66 27.34
C GLN A 152 16.61 0.81 27.33
N ALA A 153 17.23 0.98 26.16
CA ALA A 153 18.67 1.20 26.07
C ALA A 153 19.14 2.50 26.75
N VAL A 154 18.33 3.55 26.72
CA VAL A 154 18.59 4.81 27.44
C VAL A 154 18.44 4.63 28.96
N ASP A 155 17.43 3.89 29.41
CA ASP A 155 17.18 3.64 30.83
C ASP A 155 18.20 2.66 31.45
N GLU A 156 18.75 1.75 30.64
CA GLU A 156 19.84 0.85 31.02
C GLU A 156 21.22 1.52 31.07
N GLN A 157 21.36 2.77 30.58
CA GLN A 157 22.60 3.52 30.79
C GLN A 157 22.80 3.79 32.29
N PRO A 158 23.92 3.35 32.90
CA PRO A 158 24.14 3.58 34.32
C PRO A 158 24.18 5.09 34.59
N ARG A 159 23.33 5.55 35.54
CA ARG A 159 23.24 6.94 36.06
C ARG A 159 24.54 7.47 36.71
N SER A 160 25.71 6.93 36.40
CA SER A 160 26.99 7.18 37.07
C SER A 160 27.87 8.24 36.41
N LEU A 161 27.62 8.63 35.15
CA LEU A 161 28.51 9.54 34.42
C LEU A 161 28.43 11.03 34.85
N LYS A 162 27.48 11.43 35.70
CA LYS A 162 27.33 12.84 36.13
C LYS A 162 27.63 13.16 37.59
N ARG A 163 28.28 12.29 38.38
CA ARG A 163 28.64 12.66 39.79
C ARG A 163 30.08 12.37 40.22
N GLY A 164 30.75 11.35 39.68
CA GLY A 164 32.12 10.98 40.09
C GLY A 164 33.22 11.80 39.43
N LEU A 165 33.12 11.97 38.10
CA LEU A 165 34.15 12.65 37.30
C LEU A 165 34.21 14.15 37.61
N LEU A 166 33.04 14.79 37.76
CA LEU A 166 32.95 16.22 38.08
C LEU A 166 33.55 16.54 39.47
N LYS A 167 33.33 15.67 40.47
CA LYS A 167 33.92 15.84 41.81
C LYS A 167 35.43 15.60 41.84
N ARG A 168 35.99 14.77 40.94
CA ARG A 168 37.45 14.61 40.81
C ARG A 168 38.09 15.80 40.09
N LEU A 169 37.42 16.38 39.08
CA LEU A 169 37.90 17.59 38.41
C LEU A 169 37.88 18.83 39.32
N LEU A 170 36.81 19.01 40.11
CA LEU A 170 36.66 20.14 41.04
C LEU A 170 37.59 20.11 42.26
N LYS A 171 38.24 18.97 42.54
CA LYS A 171 39.20 18.81 43.63
C LYS A 171 40.67 18.88 43.19
N MET A 172 40.95 19.11 41.91
CA MET A 172 42.32 19.31 41.44
C MET A 172 42.80 20.73 41.79
N PRO A 173 43.78 20.90 42.69
CA PRO A 173 44.32 22.22 42.98
C PRO A 173 45.07 22.76 41.76
N PHE A 174 44.80 24.02 41.43
CA PHE A 174 45.34 24.81 40.33
C PHE A 174 46.84 25.14 40.54
N ARG A 175 47.73 24.12 40.62
CA ARG A 175 49.18 24.31 40.81
C ARG A 175 50.04 23.99 39.58
N LEU A 176 49.46 23.95 38.38
CA LEU A 176 50.20 23.67 37.13
C LEU A 176 49.98 24.71 36.02
N LEU A 177 49.47 25.91 36.34
CA LEU A 177 49.23 26.96 35.34
C LEU A 177 49.92 28.31 35.64
N GLY A 178 51.05 28.33 36.34
CA GLY A 178 51.82 29.56 36.44
C GLY A 178 53.17 29.44 37.12
N GLY A 179 54.23 29.79 36.41
CA GLY A 179 55.47 30.31 36.97
C GLY A 179 56.71 29.47 36.67
N GLY A 180 57.46 29.93 35.66
CA GLY A 180 58.77 29.44 35.25
C GLY A 180 59.13 30.03 33.89
#